data_AF-A0A7M7PR58-F1
#
_entry.id   AF-A0A7M7PR58-F1
#
_cell.length_a   1.000
_cell.length_b   1.000
_cell.length_c   1.000
_cell.angle_alpha   90.00
_cell.angle_beta   90.00
_cell.angle_gamma   90.00
#
_symmetry.space_group_name_H-M   'P 1'
#
loop_
_entity.id
_entity.type
_entity.pdbx_description
1 polymer ?
#
loop_
_entity_poly.entity_id
_entity_poly.type
_entity_poly.pdbx_seq_one_letter_code
_entity_poly.pdbx_strand_id
1 'polypeptide(L)' 'MGQLITKPYRDHYGPYHPSLGIHLLKMGQALLNLKRFQEARKYLTEAKSVLEVTHGPQHSLLKSTSVQKLLCRFR' A
#
# COMPACT_ATOMS: atom_id res chain seq x y z
N MET A 1 5.37 7.42 -13.12
CA MET A 1 6.54 7.49 -12.22
C MET A 1 6.52 6.46 -11.08
N GLY A 2 5.39 6.14 -10.42
CA GLY A 2 5.39 5.22 -9.25
C GLY A 2 5.61 3.71 -9.51
N GLN A 3 5.48 3.23 -10.76
CA GLN A 3 5.61 1.80 -11.09
C GLN A 3 7.06 1.35 -11.31
N LEU A 4 8.02 2.28 -11.47
CA LEU A 4 9.41 1.91 -11.75
C LEU A 4 10.18 1.48 -10.50
N ILE A 5 9.73 1.89 -9.31
CA ILE A 5 10.40 1.60 -8.03
C ILE A 5 10.04 0.23 -7.46
N THR A 6 8.86 -0.31 -7.81
CA THR A 6 8.39 -1.60 -7.29
C THR A 6 9.12 -2.80 -7.90
N LYS A 7 9.55 -2.70 -9.17
CA LYS A 7 10.35 -3.74 -9.84
C LYS A 7 11.72 -3.97 -9.18
N PRO A 8 12.61 -2.97 -9.02
CA PRO A 8 13.90 -3.18 -8.38
C PRO A 8 13.77 -3.55 -6.90
N TYR A 9 12.76 -3.03 -6.18
CA TYR A 9 12.51 -3.44 -4.80
C TYR A 9 12.09 -4.92 -4.66
N ARG A 10 11.25 -5.43 -5.55
CA ARG A 10 10.86 -6.84 -5.58
C ARG A 10 12.03 -7.76 -5.89
N ASP A 11 12.93 -7.30 -6.76
CA ASP A 11 14.11 -8.05 -7.21
C ASP A 11 15.19 -8.13 -6.12
N HIS A 12 15.44 -7.02 -5.40
CA HIS A 12 16.50 -6.95 -4.38
C HIS A 12 16.09 -7.42 -2.97
N TYR A 13 14.86 -7.13 -2.53
CA TYR A 13 14.42 -7.38 -1.14
C TYR A 13 13.43 -8.55 -1.03
N GLY A 14 13.06 -9.17 -2.15
CA GLY A 14 11.98 -10.14 -2.23
C GLY A 14 10.58 -9.49 -2.29
N PRO A 15 9.55 -10.24 -2.69
CA PRO A 15 8.21 -9.71 -2.98
C PRO A 15 7.47 -9.11 -1.77
N TYR A 16 7.98 -9.31 -0.56
CA TYR A 16 7.32 -8.98 0.70
C TYR A 16 8.30 -8.34 1.67
N HIS A 17 8.79 -7.14 1.34
CA HIS A 17 9.53 -6.32 2.30
C HIS A 17 8.58 -5.32 2.98
N PRO A 18 8.57 -5.19 4.32
CA PRO A 18 7.63 -4.33 5.05
C PRO A 18 7.71 -2.86 4.60
N SER A 19 8.91 -2.37 4.28
CA SER A 19 9.12 -1.01 3.76
C SER A 19 8.39 -0.74 2.44
N LEU A 20 8.20 -1.76 1.59
CA LEU A 20 7.46 -1.62 0.33
C LEU A 20 5.98 -1.35 0.61
N GLY A 21 5.38 -2.08 1.56
CA GLY A 21 3.99 -1.89 1.98
C GLY A 21 3.73 -0.48 2.54
N ILE A 22 4.66 0.03 3.36
CA ILE A 22 4.58 1.40 3.91
C ILE A 22 4.71 2.45 2.79
N HIS A 23 5.60 2.24 1.82
CA HIS A 23 5.78 3.17 0.71
C HIS A 23 4.53 3.27 -0.17
N LEU A 24 3.91 2.12 -0.50
CA LEU A 24 2.67 2.06 -1.26
C LEU A 24 1.50 2.73 -0.52
N LEU A 25 1.43 2.61 0.81
CA LEU A 25 0.43 3.29 1.63
C LEU A 25 0.57 4.82 1.54
N LYS A 26 1.80 5.34 1.67
CA LYS A 26 2.09 6.79 1.55
C LYS A 26 1.72 7.31 0.15
N MET A 27 2.03 6.54 -0.90
CA MET A 27 1.62 6.86 -2.28
C MET A 27 0.09 6.93 -2.42
N GLY A 28 -0.64 5.95 -1.87
CA GLY A 28 -2.10 5.94 -1.87
C GLY A 28 -2.72 7.15 -1.18
N GLN A 29 -2.16 7.57 -0.05
CA GLN A 29 -2.58 8.79 0.67
C GLN A 29 -2.28 10.07 -0.11
N ALA A 30 -1.09 10.17 -0.72
CA ALA A 30 -0.74 11.31 -1.56
C ALA A 30 -1.68 11.44 -2.77
N LEU A 31 -2.02 10.31 -3.42
CA LEU A 31 -2.95 10.29 -4.55
C LEU A 31 -4.39 10.64 -4.16
N LEU A 32 -4.80 10.29 -2.94
CA LEU A 32 -6.07 10.75 -2.37
C LEU A 32 -6.13 12.27 -2.23
N ASN A 33 -5.05 12.89 -1.72
CA ASN A 33 -4.95 14.35 -1.63
C ASN A 33 -4.97 15.01 -3.01
N LEU A 34 -4.43 14.33 -4.02
CA LEU A 34 -4.47 14.75 -5.43
C LEU A 34 -5.81 14.44 -6.13
N LYS A 35 -6.83 13.94 -5.42
CA LYS A 35 -8.13 13.51 -5.98
C LYS A 35 -8.02 12.43 -7.06
N ARG A 36 -6.90 11.70 -7.14
CA ARG A 36 -6.67 10.59 -8.08
C ARG A 36 -7.13 9.28 -7.46
N PHE A 37 -8.45 9.16 -7.32
CA PHE A 37 -9.08 8.11 -6.54
C PHE A 37 -8.83 6.68 -7.09
N GLN A 38 -8.86 6.50 -8.41
CA GLN A 38 -8.61 5.19 -9.04
C GLN A 38 -7.19 4.68 -8.78
N GLU A 39 -6.18 5.54 -8.94
CA GLU A 39 -4.80 5.16 -8.69
C GLU A 39 -4.54 4.94 -7.21
N ALA A 40 -5.08 5.82 -6.34
CA ALA A 40 -4.99 5.64 -4.90
C ALA A 40 -5.50 4.27 -4.45
N ARG A 41 -6.66 3.84 -4.97
CA ARG A 41 -7.23 2.52 -4.67
C ARG A 41 -6.29 1.39 -5.08
N LYS A 42 -5.67 1.47 -6.26
CA LYS A 42 -4.72 0.46 -6.74
C LYS A 42 -3.51 0.34 -5.80
N TYR A 43 -2.88 1.46 -5.45
CA TYR A 43 -1.72 1.45 -4.55
C TYR A 43 -2.08 1.03 -3.13
N LEU A 44 -3.25 1.42 -2.60
CA LEU A 44 -3.72 0.98 -1.28
C LEU A 44 -4.02 -0.53 -1.26
N THR A 45 -4.48 -1.10 -2.37
CA THR A 45 -4.73 -2.54 -2.48
C THR A 45 -3.42 -3.32 -2.50
N GLU A 46 -2.43 -2.87 -3.28
CA GLU A 46 -1.10 -3.49 -3.27
C GLU A 46 -0.40 -3.35 -1.90
N ALA A 47 -0.52 -2.19 -1.26
CA ALA A 47 -0.01 -1.96 0.10
C ALA A 47 -0.60 -2.97 1.09
N LYS A 48 -1.91 -3.24 0.99
CA LYS A 48 -2.59 -4.21 1.84
C LYS A 48 -1.98 -5.62 1.68
N SER A 49 -1.86 -6.12 0.45
CA SER A 49 -1.33 -7.46 0.20
C SER A 49 0.12 -7.61 0.69
N VAL A 50 0.96 -6.59 0.52
CA VAL A 50 2.35 -6.64 1.01
C VAL A 50 2.39 -6.61 2.54
N LEU A 51 1.59 -5.74 3.17
CA LEU A 51 1.51 -5.66 4.64
C LEU A 51 0.93 -6.94 5.26
N GLU A 52 -0.01 -7.61 4.59
CA GLU A 52 -0.65 -8.85 5.07
C GLU A 52 0.35 -9.99 5.13
N VAL A 53 1.21 -10.11 4.12
CA VAL A 53 2.22 -11.17 4.08
C VAL A 53 3.41 -10.86 4.99
N THR A 54 3.80 -9.58 5.12
CA THR A 54 4.98 -9.21 5.91
C THR A 54 4.76 -9.21 7.41
N HIS A 55 3.61 -8.72 7.88
CA HIS A 55 3.36 -8.58 9.32
C HIS A 55 2.23 -9.48 9.82
N GLY A 56 1.50 -10.15 8.92
CA GLY A 56 0.33 -10.93 9.25
C GLY A 56 -0.95 -10.09 9.43
N PRO A 57 -2.13 -10.72 9.35
CA PRO A 57 -3.43 -10.06 9.41
C PRO A 57 -3.73 -9.37 10.76
N GLN A 58 -2.94 -9.66 11.80
CA GLN A 58 -3.11 -9.10 13.15
C GLN A 58 -2.25 -7.85 13.42
N HIS A 59 -1.33 -7.47 12.53
CA HIS A 59 -0.45 -6.34 12.80
C HIS A 59 -1.22 -5.02 12.84
N SER A 60 -0.95 -4.21 13.86
CA SER A 60 -1.64 -2.93 14.09
C SER A 60 -1.55 -1.97 12.92
N LEU A 61 -0.59 -2.06 11.99
CA LEU A 61 -0.59 -1.23 10.77
C LEU A 61 -1.69 -1.60 9.76
N LEU A 62 -2.11 -2.87 9.75
CA LEU A 62 -3.21 -3.38 8.92
C LEU A 62 -4.57 -3.11 9.56
N LYS A 63 -4.63 -3.27 10.89
CA LYS A 63 -5.81 -2.96 11.73
C LYS A 63 -5.99 -1.46 11.98
N SER A 64 -4.92 -0.67 11.99
CA SER A 64 -4.94 0.79 12.10
C SER A 64 -5.43 1.34 10.77
N THR A 65 -6.73 1.11 10.51
CA THR A 65 -7.78 2.10 10.18
C THR A 65 -7.42 3.16 9.15
N SER A 66 -6.36 2.95 8.39
CA SER A 66 -5.81 3.83 7.37
C SER A 66 -6.08 3.14 6.05
N VAL A 67 -5.44 2.01 5.74
CA VAL A 67 -5.63 1.33 4.45
C VAL A 67 -7.09 0.88 4.24
N GLN A 68 -7.67 0.14 5.20
CA GLN A 68 -9.07 -0.33 5.09
C GLN A 68 -10.09 0.81 5.13
N LYS A 69 -9.88 1.82 5.99
CA LYS A 69 -10.79 2.98 6.07
C LYS A 69 -10.73 3.82 4.80
N LEU A 70 -9.54 4.01 4.23
CA LEU A 70 -9.34 4.68 2.96
C LEU A 70 -9.99 3.86 1.84
N LEU A 71 -9.81 2.53 1.82
CA LEU A 71 -10.47 1.64 0.85
C LEU A 71 -12.01 1.65 0.95
N CYS A 72 -12.59 1.64 2.16
CA CYS A 72 -14.04 1.78 2.36
C CYS A 72 -14.60 3.12 1.89
N ARG A 73 -13.75 4.15 1.78
CA ARG A 73 -14.14 5.48 1.28
C ARG A 73 -14.34 5.53 -0.24
N PHE A 74 -13.94 4.47 -0.96
CA PHE A 74 -14.17 4.30 -2.40
C PHE A 74 -15.26 3.26 -2.72
N ARG A 75 -15.98 2.78 -1.69
CA ARG A 75 -17.14 1.91 -1.85
C ARG A 75 -18.37 2.77 -2.11
#